data_AF-A0A1G6HCG1-F1
#
_entry.id   AF-A0A1G6HCG1-F1
#
_cell.length_a   1.000
_cell.length_b   1.000
_cell.length_c   1.000
_cell.angle_alpha   90.00
_cell.angle_beta   90.00
_cell.angle_gamma   90.00
#
_symmetry.space_group_name_H-M   'P 1'
#
loop_
_entity.id
_entity.type
_entity.pdbx_description
1 polymer ?
#
loop_
_entity_poly.entity_id
_entity_poly.type
_entity_poly.pdbx_seq_one_letter_code
_entity_poly.pdbx_strand_id
1 'polypeptide(L)'
;MKKSILTLALFATVSTAFASHQDNVPSIFTAGIIESANATQSRWVKELSGDKEATSIAKKLFVEKFVLQYQSLFQQYKKVDRSQFVAFEEQQLNDTIQAHREASIKQAHVRFGVLNKNKDGKISLKEFQDIGEKSFESFDKNQDGIVNEEDAKLETKKSSMHGGAMFKMAVSIPVATDVNSFIEQQGQGEKYVTLAQFLTEREKQFTDTDTNHDWGLSEEEYVAEFTHRYDQNAAEAKARLNVFYNERFVAIAQGKTQVSQKDVKHFAESVFKYWDKNNNGKIELDE
;
A
#
# COMPACT_ATOMS: atom_id res chain seq x y z
N MET A 1 -2.85 -19.47 -24.73
CA MET A 1 -1.91 -19.03 -23.67
C MET A 1 -2.39 -17.68 -23.15
N LYS A 2 -2.95 -17.61 -21.94
CA LYS A 2 -3.33 -16.33 -21.33
C LYS A 2 -2.04 -15.57 -21.03
N LYS A 3 -1.75 -14.52 -21.80
CA LYS A 3 -0.69 -13.57 -21.44
C LYS A 3 -1.18 -12.87 -20.18
N SER A 4 -0.62 -13.23 -19.01
CA SER A 4 -0.75 -12.36 -17.84
C SER A 4 -0.17 -11.02 -18.26
N ILE A 5 -1.04 -10.03 -18.47
CA ILE A 5 -0.63 -8.65 -18.64
C ILE A 5 0.00 -8.29 -17.30
N LEU A 6 1.34 -8.25 -17.25
CA LEU A 6 2.03 -7.54 -16.18
C LEU A 6 1.57 -6.10 -16.32
N THR A 7 0.60 -5.68 -15.52
CA THR A 7 0.34 -4.26 -15.35
C THR A 7 1.62 -3.70 -14.76
N LEU A 8 2.39 -3.00 -15.58
CA LEU A 8 3.50 -2.23 -15.07
C LEU A 8 2.90 -1.24 -14.09
N ALA A 9 3.35 -1.24 -12.83
CA ALA A 9 2.98 -0.16 -11.94
C ALA A 9 3.57 1.11 -12.54
N LEU A 10 2.69 1.88 -13.19
CA LEU A 10 3.04 3.16 -13.74
C LEU A 10 3.33 4.13 -12.63
N PHE A 11 4.20 5.05 -12.98
CA PHE A 11 4.65 6.21 -12.25
C PHE A 11 3.45 7.00 -11.70
N ALA A 12 2.99 6.67 -10.50
CA ALA A 12 2.14 7.56 -9.73
C ALA A 12 2.98 8.80 -9.41
N THR A 13 2.61 9.98 -9.92
CA THR A 13 3.03 11.23 -9.27
C THR A 13 2.52 11.15 -7.85
N VAL A 14 3.39 11.29 -6.85
CA VAL A 14 2.96 11.36 -5.45
C VAL A 14 2.26 12.70 -5.25
N SER A 15 0.99 12.76 -5.66
CA SER A 15 0.05 13.73 -5.12
C SER A 15 -0.14 13.33 -3.66
N THR A 16 0.35 14.16 -2.74
CA THR A 16 0.33 13.94 -1.28
C THR A 16 -1.07 14.02 -0.66
N ALA A 17 -2.13 13.88 -1.45
CA ALA A 17 -3.50 13.85 -0.96
C ALA A 17 -4.08 12.44 -1.13
N PHE A 18 -3.63 11.50 -0.29
CA PHE A 18 -4.43 10.29 -0.04
C PHE A 18 -5.63 10.72 0.81
N ALA A 19 -6.71 11.14 0.16
CA ALA A 19 -7.99 11.33 0.83
C ALA A 19 -8.61 9.94 1.00
N SER A 20 -8.05 9.14 1.90
CA SER A 20 -8.59 7.83 2.18
C SER A 20 -10.01 7.98 2.74
N HIS A 21 -10.98 7.47 1.99
CA HIS A 21 -12.24 6.99 2.55
C HIS A 21 -11.92 5.84 3.51
N GLN A 22 -11.40 6.18 4.69
CA GLN A 22 -11.34 5.28 5.82
C GLN A 22 -12.71 5.39 6.46
N ASP A 23 -13.64 4.53 6.05
CA ASP A 23 -15.03 4.49 6.50
C ASP A 23 -15.12 4.45 8.04
N ASN A 24 -15.15 5.60 8.72
CA ASN A 24 -15.39 5.74 10.18
C ASN A 24 -14.63 4.79 11.14
N VAL A 25 -13.57 4.10 10.72
CA VAL A 25 -12.81 3.17 11.57
C VAL A 25 -11.81 3.97 12.40
N PRO A 26 -11.83 3.87 13.74
CA PRO A 26 -10.79 4.47 14.57
C PRO A 26 -9.40 3.95 14.16
N SER A 27 -8.49 4.84 13.78
CA SER A 27 -7.13 4.51 13.31
C SER A 27 -6.46 3.42 14.17
N ILE A 28 -6.53 3.55 15.50
CA ILE A 28 -5.95 2.60 16.47
C ILE A 28 -6.40 1.13 16.29
N PHE A 29 -7.59 0.87 15.72
CA PHE A 29 -8.14 -0.48 15.49
C PHE A 29 -7.76 -1.07 14.12
N THR A 30 -6.93 -0.38 13.35
CA THR A 30 -6.38 -0.82 12.06
C THR A 30 -4.94 -1.30 12.21
N ALA A 31 -4.28 -1.71 11.12
CA ALA A 31 -2.84 -2.00 11.13
C ALA A 31 -1.95 -0.76 10.90
N GLY A 32 -2.52 0.46 10.91
CA GLY A 32 -1.80 1.68 10.53
C GLY A 32 -1.59 1.81 9.02
N ILE A 33 -2.30 0.98 8.25
CA ILE A 33 -2.25 0.94 6.79
C ILE A 33 -3.52 1.61 6.26
N ILE A 34 -3.33 2.46 5.25
CA ILE A 34 -4.42 3.18 4.59
C ILE A 34 -5.12 2.21 3.62
N GLU A 35 -6.24 1.67 4.07
CA GLU A 35 -7.10 0.73 3.34
C GLU A 35 -8.56 0.81 3.83
N SER A 36 -9.48 0.17 3.09
CA SER A 36 -10.91 0.15 3.47
C SER A 36 -11.16 -0.65 4.75
N ALA A 37 -12.32 -0.46 5.38
CA ALA A 37 -12.71 -1.21 6.55
C ALA A 37 -12.72 -2.74 6.28
N ASN A 38 -13.26 -3.16 5.14
CA ASN A 38 -13.30 -4.58 4.76
C ASN A 38 -11.89 -5.15 4.52
N ALA A 39 -10.98 -4.36 3.93
CA ALA A 39 -9.59 -4.77 3.76
C ALA A 39 -8.88 -4.93 5.12
N THR A 40 -9.11 -4.00 6.05
CA THR A 40 -8.58 -4.08 7.42
C THR A 40 -9.10 -5.33 8.15
N GLN A 41 -10.39 -5.63 8.03
CA GLN A 41 -10.98 -6.83 8.63
C GLN A 41 -10.38 -8.11 8.04
N SER A 42 -10.26 -8.17 6.72
CA SER A 42 -9.61 -9.27 5.99
C SER A 42 -8.17 -9.49 6.45
N ARG A 43 -7.43 -8.40 6.64
CA ARG A 43 -6.07 -8.42 7.19
C ARG A 43 -6.03 -9.08 8.55
N TRP A 44 -6.86 -8.61 9.47
CA TRP A 44 -6.94 -9.17 10.81
C TRP A 44 -7.23 -10.66 10.81
N VAL A 45 -8.19 -11.11 10.00
CA VAL A 45 -8.55 -12.53 9.88
C VAL A 45 -7.37 -13.35 9.35
N LYS A 46 -6.77 -12.95 8.22
CA LYS A 46 -5.79 -13.78 7.51
C LYS A 46 -4.39 -13.74 8.14
N GLU A 47 -3.92 -12.56 8.55
CA GLU A 47 -2.59 -12.44 9.17
C GLU A 47 -2.54 -13.12 10.54
N LEU A 48 -3.58 -12.94 11.38
CA LEU A 48 -3.59 -13.52 12.72
C LEU A 48 -4.03 -14.99 12.75
N SER A 49 -4.78 -15.48 11.76
CA SER A 49 -5.03 -16.92 11.64
C SER A 49 -3.77 -17.66 11.15
N GLY A 50 -2.92 -16.97 10.38
CA GLY A 50 -1.80 -17.58 9.66
C GLY A 50 -2.23 -18.32 8.38
N ASP A 51 -3.47 -18.12 7.94
CA ASP A 51 -4.05 -18.74 6.75
C ASP A 51 -4.56 -17.66 5.79
N LYS A 52 -4.05 -17.71 4.55
CA LYS A 52 -4.40 -16.76 3.48
C LYS A 52 -5.83 -16.93 3.00
N GLU A 53 -6.40 -18.13 3.14
CA GLU A 53 -7.75 -18.44 2.72
C GLU A 53 -8.77 -18.36 3.87
N ALA A 54 -8.32 -17.95 5.07
CA ALA A 54 -9.21 -17.79 6.21
C ALA A 54 -10.31 -16.76 5.93
N THR A 55 -11.55 -17.19 6.16
CA THR A 55 -12.75 -16.34 6.12
C THR A 55 -13.23 -15.94 7.51
N SER A 56 -12.64 -16.53 8.57
CA SER A 56 -12.96 -16.15 9.95
C SER A 56 -11.80 -16.41 10.92
N ILE A 57 -11.83 -15.72 12.06
CA ILE A 57 -10.92 -15.96 13.18
C ILE A 57 -11.66 -15.88 14.53
N ALA A 58 -11.45 -16.87 15.40
CA ALA A 58 -12.02 -16.89 16.73
C ALA A 58 -11.27 -15.96 17.70
N LYS A 59 -11.99 -15.37 18.67
CA LYS A 59 -11.44 -14.45 19.69
C LYS A 59 -10.15 -14.95 20.34
N LYS A 60 -10.14 -16.23 20.75
CA LYS A 60 -8.99 -16.83 21.44
C LYS A 60 -7.72 -16.73 20.58
N LEU A 61 -7.80 -17.16 19.32
CA LEU A 61 -6.66 -17.16 18.40
C LEU A 61 -6.24 -15.74 18.04
N PHE A 62 -7.21 -14.86 17.78
CA PHE A 62 -6.95 -13.44 17.49
C PHE A 62 -6.13 -12.79 18.61
N VAL A 63 -6.60 -12.88 19.86
CA VAL A 63 -5.95 -12.22 21.00
C VAL A 63 -4.59 -12.84 21.28
N GLU A 64 -4.47 -14.17 21.19
CA GLU A 64 -3.18 -14.87 21.34
C GLU A 64 -2.14 -14.39 20.33
N LYS A 65 -2.52 -14.32 19.05
CA LYS A 65 -1.63 -13.96 17.95
C LYS A 65 -1.29 -12.47 17.93
N PHE A 66 -2.24 -11.61 18.29
CA PHE A 66 -1.99 -10.18 18.48
C PHE A 66 -0.94 -9.94 19.57
N VAL A 67 -1.11 -10.57 20.75
CA VAL A 67 -0.15 -10.43 21.85
C VAL A 67 1.22 -11.02 21.50
N LEU A 68 1.25 -12.10 20.71
CA LEU A 68 2.49 -12.76 20.29
C LEU A 68 3.43 -11.83 19.49
N GLN A 69 2.88 -10.86 18.75
CA GLN A 69 3.68 -9.86 18.00
C GLN A 69 4.62 -9.05 18.90
N TYR A 70 4.26 -8.85 20.17
CA TYR A 70 5.03 -8.08 21.15
C TYR A 70 5.84 -8.97 22.11
N GLN A 71 5.91 -10.28 21.85
CA GLN A 71 6.53 -11.22 22.79
C GLN A 71 8.01 -10.89 23.06
N SER A 72 8.80 -10.63 22.02
CA SER A 72 10.22 -10.28 22.15
C SER A 72 10.43 -8.99 22.93
N LEU A 73 9.56 -7.99 22.74
CA LEU A 73 9.58 -6.74 23.49
C LEU A 73 9.41 -6.97 24.99
N PHE A 74 8.42 -7.78 25.39
CA PHE A 74 8.16 -8.07 26.81
C PHE A 74 9.12 -9.10 27.43
N GLN A 75 9.84 -9.88 26.62
CA GLN A 75 10.96 -10.69 27.10
C GLN A 75 12.14 -9.80 27.52
N GLN A 76 12.37 -8.71 26.78
CA GLN A 76 13.43 -7.75 27.10
C GLN A 76 13.03 -6.80 28.23
N TYR A 77 11.78 -6.32 28.24
CA TYR A 77 11.28 -5.34 29.20
C TYR A 77 9.99 -5.81 29.88
N LYS A 78 10.02 -6.00 31.20
CA LYS A 78 8.81 -6.39 31.97
C LYS A 78 7.71 -5.32 31.92
N LYS A 79 8.11 -4.05 31.84
CA LYS A 79 7.24 -2.88 31.63
C LYS A 79 7.89 -2.03 30.54
N VAL A 80 7.06 -1.60 29.60
CA VAL A 80 7.50 -0.91 28.38
C VAL A 80 6.98 0.52 28.42
N ASP A 81 7.86 1.51 28.32
CA ASP A 81 7.45 2.90 28.13
C ASP A 81 7.16 3.23 26.66
N ARG A 82 6.72 4.46 26.40
CA ARG A 82 6.38 4.90 25.04
C ARG A 82 7.55 4.81 24.08
N SER A 83 8.74 5.24 24.52
CA SER A 83 9.92 5.27 23.66
C SER A 83 10.34 3.86 23.26
N GLN A 84 10.30 2.91 24.19
CA GLN A 84 10.60 1.50 23.94
C GLN A 84 9.59 0.85 23.00
N PHE A 85 8.30 1.14 23.18
CA PHE A 85 7.24 0.64 22.30
C PHE A 85 7.40 1.15 20.86
N VAL A 86 7.58 2.47 20.70
CA VAL A 86 7.73 3.08 19.38
C VAL A 86 9.00 2.59 18.69
N ALA A 87 10.13 2.51 19.41
CA ALA A 87 11.39 2.00 18.84
C ALA A 87 11.27 0.54 18.36
N PHE A 88 10.50 -0.29 19.08
CA PHE A 88 10.23 -1.66 18.66
C PHE A 88 9.44 -1.72 17.35
N GLU A 89 8.35 -0.96 17.25
CA GLU A 89 7.52 -0.88 16.04
C GLU A 89 8.32 -0.33 14.83
N GLU A 90 9.12 0.71 15.06
CA GLU A 90 9.99 1.29 14.03
C GLU A 90 11.05 0.31 13.53
N GLN A 91 11.64 -0.49 14.41
CA GLN A 91 12.59 -1.52 14.02
C GLN A 91 11.93 -2.56 13.10
N GLN A 92 10.76 -3.07 13.49
CA GLN A 92 10.01 -4.04 12.68
C GLN A 92 9.63 -3.47 11.30
N LEU A 93 9.25 -2.19 11.25
CA LEU A 93 8.98 -1.49 10.00
C LEU A 93 10.24 -1.35 9.13
N ASN A 94 11.37 -0.96 9.73
CA ASN A 94 12.63 -0.80 9.01
C ASN A 94 13.11 -2.11 8.39
N ASP A 95 13.03 -3.22 9.12
CA ASP A 95 13.39 -4.54 8.62
C ASP A 95 12.48 -4.94 7.43
N THR A 96 11.19 -4.64 7.52
CA THR A 96 10.22 -4.88 6.44
C THR A 96 10.52 -4.01 5.21
N ILE A 97 10.86 -2.73 5.41
CA ILE A 97 11.23 -1.81 4.33
C ILE A 97 12.48 -2.31 3.63
N GLN A 98 13.52 -2.71 4.37
CA GLN A 98 14.76 -3.19 3.79
C GLN A 98 14.52 -4.43 2.92
N ALA A 99 13.79 -5.42 3.45
CA ALA A 99 13.45 -6.63 2.70
C ALA A 99 12.63 -6.33 1.44
N HIS A 100 11.65 -5.41 1.53
CA HIS A 100 10.81 -5.05 0.41
C HIS A 100 11.53 -4.19 -0.65
N ARG A 101 12.50 -3.37 -0.22
CA ARG A 101 13.29 -2.49 -1.11
C ARG A 101 14.09 -3.32 -2.10
N GLU A 102 14.81 -4.34 -1.63
CA GLU A 102 15.60 -5.22 -2.50
C GLU A 102 14.74 -5.93 -3.55
N ALA A 103 13.58 -6.45 -3.15
CA ALA A 103 12.63 -7.08 -4.07
C ALA A 103 12.06 -6.08 -5.08
N SER A 104 11.76 -4.85 -4.64
CA SER A 104 11.21 -3.79 -5.49
C SER A 104 12.21 -3.32 -6.54
N ILE A 105 13.48 -3.15 -6.17
CA ILE A 105 14.55 -2.77 -7.10
C ILE A 105 14.79 -3.88 -8.13
N LYS A 106 14.83 -5.15 -7.70
CA LYS A 106 14.89 -6.30 -8.64
C LYS A 106 13.73 -6.28 -9.63
N GLN A 107 12.54 -5.92 -9.19
CA GLN A 107 11.38 -5.75 -10.08
C GLN A 107 11.53 -4.57 -11.04
N ALA A 108 12.20 -3.49 -10.65
CA ALA A 108 12.48 -2.36 -11.55
C ALA A 108 13.33 -2.79 -12.76
N HIS A 109 14.39 -3.58 -12.53
CA HIS A 109 15.20 -4.17 -13.61
C HIS A 109 14.37 -5.05 -14.55
N VAL A 110 13.51 -5.91 -14.01
CA VAL A 110 12.62 -6.76 -14.83
C VAL A 110 11.68 -5.89 -15.67
N ARG A 111 11.12 -4.82 -15.10
CA ARG A 111 10.23 -3.90 -15.81
C ARG A 111 10.94 -3.14 -16.91
N PHE A 112 12.17 -2.69 -16.68
CA PHE A 112 12.99 -2.06 -17.71
C PHE A 112 13.12 -2.99 -18.93
N GLY A 113 13.49 -4.26 -18.71
CA GLY A 113 13.59 -5.24 -19.79
C GLY A 113 12.27 -5.54 -20.52
N VAL A 114 11.11 -5.30 -19.89
CA VAL A 114 9.79 -5.42 -20.53
C VAL A 114 9.43 -4.16 -21.35
N LEU A 115 9.86 -2.98 -20.90
CA LEU A 115 9.59 -1.70 -21.57
C LEU A 115 10.48 -1.44 -22.77
N ASN A 116 11.75 -1.84 -22.69
CA ASN A 116 12.71 -1.81 -23.79
C ASN A 116 12.38 -2.93 -24.80
N LYS A 117 11.33 -2.72 -25.60
CA LYS A 117 10.72 -3.74 -26.48
C LYS A 117 11.64 -4.04 -27.65
N ASN A 118 12.28 -3.01 -28.21
CA ASN A 118 13.20 -3.15 -29.33
C ASN A 118 14.58 -3.68 -28.90
N LYS A 119 14.86 -3.74 -27.59
CA LYS A 119 16.11 -4.22 -26.99
C LYS A 119 17.34 -3.42 -27.41
N ASP A 120 17.18 -2.12 -27.62
CA ASP A 120 18.29 -1.23 -28.00
C ASP A 120 19.10 -0.70 -26.80
N GLY A 121 18.63 -0.98 -25.58
CA GLY A 121 19.32 -0.65 -24.34
C GLY A 121 18.77 0.59 -23.64
N LYS A 122 17.72 1.21 -24.19
CA LYS A 122 17.02 2.32 -23.56
C LYS A 122 15.51 2.23 -23.78
N ILE A 123 14.76 3.01 -23.02
CA ILE A 123 13.32 3.17 -23.23
C ILE A 123 13.11 4.48 -23.97
N SER A 124 12.58 4.42 -25.19
CA SER A 124 12.20 5.62 -25.94
C SER A 124 10.93 6.28 -25.37
N LEU A 125 10.72 7.58 -25.66
CA LEU A 125 9.47 8.27 -25.28
C LEU A 125 8.24 7.54 -25.83
N LYS A 126 8.33 7.00 -27.05
CA LYS A 126 7.25 6.22 -27.65
C LYS A 126 6.95 4.95 -26.84
N GLU A 127 7.96 4.17 -26.45
CA GLU A 127 7.75 2.98 -25.61
C GLU A 127 7.18 3.33 -24.24
N PHE A 128 7.61 4.46 -23.68
CA PHE A 128 7.09 5.01 -22.43
C PHE A 128 5.63 5.48 -22.56
N GLN A 129 5.24 6.13 -23.65
CA GLN A 129 3.85 6.54 -23.90
C GLN A 129 2.96 5.35 -24.24
N ASP A 130 3.42 4.41 -25.07
CA ASP A 130 2.69 3.18 -25.46
C ASP A 130 2.24 2.36 -24.24
N ILE A 131 3.03 2.31 -23.17
CA ILE A 131 2.61 1.62 -21.93
C ILE A 131 1.62 2.47 -21.12
N GLY A 132 1.77 3.79 -21.17
CA GLY A 132 0.81 4.76 -20.61
C GLY A 132 -0.57 4.61 -21.20
N GLU A 133 -0.68 4.70 -22.51
CA GLU A 133 -1.95 4.55 -23.24
C GLU A 133 -2.67 3.27 -22.83
N LYS A 134 -1.97 2.13 -22.81
CA LYS A 134 -2.53 0.84 -22.38
C LYS A 134 -3.03 0.84 -20.94
N SER A 135 -2.34 1.56 -20.05
CA SER A 135 -2.80 1.70 -18.67
C SER A 135 -4.00 2.62 -18.56
N PHE A 136 -4.03 3.73 -19.31
CA PHE A 136 -5.18 4.62 -19.38
C PHE A 136 -6.43 3.88 -19.90
N GLU A 137 -6.30 3.16 -21.02
CA GLU A 137 -7.35 2.30 -21.61
C GLU A 137 -7.91 1.27 -20.62
N SER A 138 -7.12 0.85 -19.63
CA SER A 138 -7.58 -0.09 -18.61
C SER A 138 -8.55 0.54 -17.59
N PHE A 139 -8.51 1.86 -17.44
CA PHE A 139 -9.38 2.64 -16.56
C PHE A 139 -10.51 3.35 -17.32
N ASP A 140 -10.30 3.70 -18.59
CA ASP A 140 -11.31 4.25 -19.52
C ASP A 140 -12.24 3.14 -20.02
N LYS A 141 -13.27 2.83 -19.23
CA LYS A 141 -14.18 1.70 -19.47
C LYS A 141 -15.12 1.95 -20.63
N ASN A 142 -15.54 3.20 -20.82
CA ASN A 142 -16.44 3.57 -21.91
C ASN A 142 -15.70 3.97 -23.21
N GLN A 143 -14.36 4.09 -23.15
CA GLN A 143 -13.47 4.41 -24.27
C GLN A 143 -13.74 5.79 -24.89
N ASP A 144 -14.10 6.76 -24.07
CA ASP A 144 -14.37 8.14 -24.52
C ASP A 144 -13.14 9.07 -24.44
N GLY A 145 -12.00 8.56 -23.95
CA GLY A 145 -10.75 9.31 -23.80
C GLY A 145 -10.67 10.11 -22.49
N ILE A 146 -11.61 9.92 -21.56
CA ILE A 146 -11.70 10.63 -20.28
C ILE A 146 -12.07 9.65 -19.16
N VAL A 147 -11.11 9.31 -18.30
CA VAL A 147 -11.40 8.52 -17.09
C VAL A 147 -12.13 9.38 -16.06
N ASN A 148 -13.37 9.03 -15.73
CA ASN A 148 -14.22 9.80 -14.80
C ASN A 148 -15.23 8.91 -14.02
N GLU A 149 -16.23 9.54 -13.39
CA GLU A 149 -17.24 8.83 -12.58
C GLU A 149 -18.08 7.82 -13.40
N GLU A 150 -18.30 8.05 -14.68
CA GLU A 150 -19.01 7.09 -15.54
C GLU A 150 -18.23 5.78 -15.70
N ASP A 151 -16.89 5.84 -15.76
CA ASP A 151 -16.04 4.64 -15.76
C ASP A 151 -16.10 3.90 -14.44
N ALA A 152 -16.16 4.63 -13.32
CA ALA A 152 -16.29 4.03 -12.00
C ALA A 152 -17.60 3.22 -11.87
N LYS A 153 -18.69 3.67 -12.51
CA LYS A 153 -19.96 2.93 -12.56
C LYS A 153 -19.89 1.67 -13.41
N LEU A 154 -19.00 1.64 -14.41
CA LEU A 154 -18.78 0.50 -15.30
C LEU A 154 -17.75 -0.50 -14.75
N GLU A 155 -17.07 -0.17 -13.65
CA GLU A 155 -16.06 -1.02 -13.05
C GLU A 155 -16.69 -2.21 -12.32
N THR A 156 -16.78 -3.34 -13.03
CA THR A 156 -17.38 -4.58 -12.52
C THR A 156 -16.47 -5.42 -11.61
N LYS A 157 -15.20 -5.01 -11.42
CA LYS A 157 -14.23 -5.73 -10.59
C LYS A 157 -13.54 -4.77 -9.64
N LYS A 158 -13.69 -5.01 -8.33
CA LYS A 158 -12.68 -4.58 -7.35
C LYS A 158 -11.39 -5.31 -7.73
N SER A 159 -10.46 -4.60 -8.35
CA SER A 159 -9.21 -5.15 -8.81
C SER A 159 -8.47 -5.86 -7.66
N SER A 160 -8.06 -7.09 -7.95
CA SER A 160 -7.16 -7.86 -7.09
C SER A 160 -5.81 -7.15 -7.04
N MET A 161 -5.28 -6.94 -5.82
CA MET A 161 -3.98 -6.31 -5.59
C MET A 161 -2.91 -6.88 -6.54
N HIS A 162 -2.11 -6.01 -7.13
CA HIS A 162 -1.04 -6.38 -8.06
C HIS A 162 -0.01 -7.30 -7.39
N GLY A 163 0.29 -8.44 -8.01
CA GLY A 163 1.51 -9.21 -7.73
C GLY A 163 1.47 -10.19 -6.56
N GLY A 164 0.33 -10.84 -6.28
CA GLY A 164 0.28 -11.96 -5.33
C GLY A 164 0.46 -11.59 -3.85
N ALA A 165 0.50 -10.28 -3.55
CA ALA A 165 0.41 -9.77 -2.20
C ALA A 165 -1.05 -9.77 -1.77
N MET A 166 -1.36 -10.49 -0.70
CA MET A 166 -2.71 -10.55 -0.11
C MET A 166 -3.17 -9.18 0.42
N PHE A 167 -2.20 -8.30 0.74
CA PHE A 167 -2.43 -7.03 1.42
C PHE A 167 -1.47 -5.93 0.96
N LYS A 168 -1.94 -4.68 1.01
CA LYS A 168 -1.11 -3.49 0.80
C LYS A 168 -0.07 -3.43 1.92
N MET A 169 1.21 -3.33 1.57
CA MET A 169 2.25 -3.05 2.58
C MET A 169 2.22 -1.57 2.90
N ALA A 170 2.58 -1.20 4.13
CA ALA A 170 2.64 0.21 4.53
C ALA A 170 3.56 1.07 3.64
N VAL A 171 4.54 0.42 3.00
CA VAL A 171 5.57 1.02 2.15
C VAL A 171 5.44 0.62 0.68
N SER A 172 4.32 -0.03 0.30
CA SER A 172 4.02 -0.28 -1.11
C SER A 172 3.93 1.06 -1.83
N ILE A 173 4.59 1.18 -2.98
CA ILE A 173 4.39 2.33 -3.87
C ILE A 173 2.91 2.35 -4.24
N PRO A 174 2.22 3.48 -4.10
CA PRO A 174 0.83 3.61 -4.50
C PRO A 174 0.66 3.22 -5.96
N VAL A 175 -0.31 2.36 -6.22
CA VAL A 175 -0.74 1.99 -7.57
C VAL A 175 -2.23 2.17 -7.65
N ALA A 176 -2.70 2.77 -8.74
CA ALA A 176 -4.11 2.77 -9.04
C ALA A 176 -4.59 1.32 -9.24
N THR A 177 -5.57 0.91 -8.46
CA THR A 177 -6.22 -0.40 -8.57
C THR A 177 -7.61 -0.31 -9.17
N ASP A 178 -8.23 0.85 -9.08
CA ASP A 178 -9.59 1.14 -9.49
C ASP A 178 -9.65 2.54 -10.10
N VAL A 179 -10.77 2.86 -10.77
CA VAL A 179 -10.97 4.14 -11.46
C VAL A 179 -10.78 5.32 -10.52
N ASN A 180 -11.34 5.26 -9.30
CA ASN A 180 -11.27 6.36 -8.35
C ASN A 180 -9.83 6.63 -7.90
N SER A 181 -9.07 5.58 -7.60
CA SER A 181 -7.65 5.71 -7.24
C SER A 181 -6.78 6.20 -8.40
N PHE A 182 -7.16 5.90 -9.65
CA PHE A 182 -6.50 6.45 -10.84
C PHE A 182 -6.74 7.96 -10.96
N ILE A 183 -7.99 8.39 -10.82
CA ILE A 183 -8.36 9.82 -10.82
C ILE A 183 -7.66 10.58 -9.69
N GLU A 184 -7.63 10.03 -8.47
CA GLU A 184 -6.95 10.64 -7.33
C GLU A 184 -5.44 10.84 -7.59
N GLN A 185 -4.79 9.87 -8.23
CA GLN A 185 -3.36 9.91 -8.49
C GLN A 185 -2.98 10.76 -9.70
N GLN A 186 -3.82 10.81 -10.74
CA GLN A 186 -3.47 11.37 -12.06
C GLN A 186 -4.30 12.61 -12.44
N GLY A 187 -5.40 12.90 -11.72
CA GLY A 187 -6.33 14.00 -12.04
C GLY A 187 -5.86 15.38 -11.62
N GLN A 188 -4.71 15.50 -10.92
CA GLN A 188 -4.15 16.79 -10.49
C GLN A 188 -5.15 17.66 -9.68
N GLY A 189 -6.03 17.02 -8.91
CA GLY A 189 -7.10 17.66 -8.13
C GLY A 189 -8.46 17.72 -8.84
N GLU A 190 -8.50 17.40 -10.13
CA GLU A 190 -9.74 17.24 -10.89
C GLU A 190 -10.40 15.88 -10.62
N LYS A 191 -11.70 15.79 -10.91
CA LYS A 191 -12.49 14.56 -10.79
C LYS A 191 -12.44 13.68 -12.04
N TYR A 192 -11.53 13.96 -12.96
CA TYR A 192 -11.36 13.25 -14.22
C TYR A 192 -9.91 13.29 -14.67
N VAL A 193 -9.55 12.41 -15.60
CA VAL A 193 -8.24 12.37 -16.26
C VAL A 193 -8.45 12.22 -17.75
N THR A 194 -8.04 13.20 -18.55
CA THR A 194 -8.03 13.03 -20.02
C THR A 194 -6.76 12.32 -20.48
N LEU A 195 -6.83 11.62 -21.62
CA LEU A 195 -5.64 10.97 -22.19
C LEU A 195 -4.52 11.99 -22.45
N ALA A 196 -4.85 13.19 -22.94
CA ALA A 196 -3.88 14.24 -23.22
C ALA A 196 -3.16 14.74 -21.95
N GLN A 197 -3.90 14.99 -20.86
CA GLN A 197 -3.30 15.38 -19.57
C GLN A 197 -2.37 14.28 -19.06
N PHE A 198 -2.82 13.02 -19.12
CA PHE A 198 -2.06 11.88 -18.68
C PHE A 198 -0.75 11.72 -19.47
N LEU A 199 -0.80 11.76 -20.81
CA LEU A 199 0.40 11.64 -21.64
C LEU A 199 1.35 12.84 -21.48
N THR A 200 0.83 14.05 -21.26
CA THR A 200 1.64 15.24 -20.97
C THR A 200 2.45 15.08 -19.69
N GLU A 201 1.81 14.60 -18.60
CA GLU A 201 2.52 14.37 -17.34
C GLU A 201 3.56 13.24 -17.48
N ARG A 202 3.26 12.22 -18.28
CA ARG A 202 4.21 11.14 -18.58
C ARG A 202 5.41 11.64 -19.38
N GLU A 203 5.21 12.53 -20.34
CA GLU A 203 6.31 13.14 -21.07
C GLU A 203 7.20 13.97 -20.13
N LYS A 204 6.60 14.73 -19.20
CA LYS A 204 7.35 15.45 -18.16
C LYS A 204 8.18 14.49 -17.29
N GLN A 205 7.59 13.37 -16.85
CA GLN A 205 8.32 12.35 -16.09
C GLN A 205 9.48 11.75 -16.88
N PHE A 206 9.27 11.49 -18.18
CA PHE A 206 10.32 11.01 -19.06
C PHE A 206 11.48 12.01 -19.10
N THR A 207 11.20 13.29 -19.34
CA THR A 207 12.25 14.33 -19.39
C THR A 207 12.92 14.55 -18.04
N ASP A 208 12.19 14.41 -16.93
CA ASP A 208 12.75 14.51 -15.58
C ASP A 208 13.67 13.32 -15.24
N THR A 209 13.41 12.15 -15.86
CA THR A 209 14.21 10.91 -15.67
C THR A 209 15.41 10.84 -16.61
N ASP A 210 15.30 11.39 -17.82
CA ASP A 210 16.37 11.51 -18.82
C ASP A 210 17.38 12.57 -18.40
N THR A 211 18.24 12.22 -17.46
CA THR A 211 19.20 13.13 -16.83
C THR A 211 20.34 13.54 -17.76
N ASN A 212 20.67 12.70 -18.73
CA ASN A 212 21.70 12.97 -19.72
C ASN A 212 21.16 13.66 -20.98
N HIS A 213 19.83 13.78 -21.11
CA HIS A 213 19.10 14.40 -22.21
C HIS A 213 19.37 13.76 -23.58
N ASP A 214 19.50 12.43 -23.61
CA ASP A 214 19.74 11.66 -24.84
C ASP A 214 18.46 11.16 -25.54
N TRP A 215 17.30 11.55 -25.02
CA TRP A 215 15.97 11.15 -25.48
C TRP A 215 15.71 9.64 -25.37
N GLY A 216 16.34 8.98 -24.39
CA GLY A 216 16.03 7.61 -24.00
C GLY A 216 16.43 7.35 -22.56
N LEU A 217 15.58 6.63 -21.82
CA LEU A 217 15.88 6.29 -20.44
C LEU A 217 16.79 5.06 -20.41
N SER A 218 17.99 5.20 -19.87
CA SER A 218 18.85 4.04 -19.60
C SER A 218 18.28 3.18 -18.47
N GLU A 219 18.78 1.95 -18.31
CA GLU A 219 18.39 1.12 -17.17
C GLU A 219 18.76 1.78 -15.85
N GLU A 220 19.93 2.40 -15.79
CA GLU A 220 20.43 3.11 -14.62
C GLU A 220 19.52 4.29 -14.25
N GLU A 221 19.12 5.11 -15.22
CA GLU A 221 18.21 6.25 -14.99
C GLU A 221 16.84 5.77 -14.51
N TYR A 222 16.27 4.77 -15.19
CA TYR A 222 14.99 4.19 -14.83
C TYR A 222 15.00 3.59 -13.41
N VAL A 223 16.04 2.83 -13.06
CA VAL A 223 16.17 2.20 -11.74
C VAL A 223 16.48 3.23 -10.66
N ALA A 224 17.28 4.26 -10.96
CA ALA A 224 17.60 5.34 -10.03
C ALA A 224 16.36 6.15 -9.66
N GLU A 225 15.55 6.54 -10.64
CA GLU A 225 14.28 7.25 -10.42
C GLU A 225 13.33 6.40 -9.57
N PHE A 226 13.16 5.11 -9.92
CA PHE A 226 12.27 4.23 -9.18
C PHE A 226 12.72 4.06 -7.73
N THR A 227 14.03 3.90 -7.52
CA THR A 227 14.64 3.77 -6.21
C THR A 227 14.41 5.04 -5.38
N HIS A 228 14.58 6.21 -5.98
CA HIS A 228 14.33 7.49 -5.32
C HIS A 228 12.88 7.61 -4.82
N ARG A 229 11.91 7.31 -5.70
CA ARG A 229 10.50 7.30 -5.32
C ARG A 229 10.16 6.30 -4.23
N TYR A 230 10.74 5.11 -4.31
CA TYR A 230 10.56 4.09 -3.28
C TYR A 230 11.02 4.62 -1.92
N ASP A 231 12.22 5.20 -1.88
CA ASP A 231 12.83 5.71 -0.66
C ASP A 231 12.04 6.90 -0.08
N GLN A 232 11.52 7.79 -0.94
CA GLN A 232 10.59 8.86 -0.53
C GLN A 232 9.30 8.31 0.08
N ASN A 233 8.62 7.37 -0.61
CA ASN A 233 7.39 6.74 -0.10
C ASN A 233 7.65 5.99 1.23
N ALA A 234 8.80 5.34 1.36
CA ALA A 234 9.21 4.69 2.60
C ALA A 234 9.42 5.71 3.74
N ALA A 235 10.03 6.86 3.46
CA ALA A 235 10.20 7.93 4.45
C ALA A 235 8.85 8.52 4.91
N GLU A 236 7.93 8.76 3.98
CA GLU A 236 6.57 9.21 4.31
C GLU A 236 5.81 8.17 5.13
N ALA A 237 5.91 6.89 4.76
CA ALA A 237 5.29 5.81 5.51
C ALA A 237 5.85 5.72 6.94
N LYS A 238 7.16 5.87 7.13
CA LYS A 238 7.78 5.93 8.46
C LYS A 238 7.23 7.09 9.29
N ALA A 239 7.14 8.29 8.71
CA ALA A 239 6.60 9.45 9.41
C ALA A 239 5.12 9.25 9.83
N ARG A 240 4.27 8.76 8.92
CA ARG A 240 2.87 8.46 9.24
C ARG A 240 2.74 7.38 10.32
N LEU A 241 3.52 6.29 10.19
CA LEU A 241 3.44 5.17 11.13
C LEU A 241 3.99 5.52 12.51
N ASN A 242 4.99 6.40 12.61
CA ASN A 242 5.45 6.91 13.90
C ASN A 242 4.31 7.57 14.69
N VAL A 243 3.51 8.43 14.03
CA VAL A 243 2.31 9.04 14.66
C VAL A 243 1.34 7.96 15.13
N PHE A 244 1.04 7.00 14.27
CA PHE A 244 0.16 5.87 14.59
C PHE A 244 0.68 5.02 15.77
N TYR A 245 1.97 4.72 15.85
CA TYR A 245 2.55 3.95 16.96
C TYR A 245 2.42 4.68 18.29
N ASN A 246 2.58 6.00 18.29
CA ASN A 246 2.36 6.82 19.46
C ASN A 246 0.88 6.79 19.90
N GLU A 247 -0.06 6.94 18.98
CA GLU A 247 -1.51 6.84 19.27
C GLU A 247 -1.88 5.45 19.80
N ARG A 248 -1.33 4.40 19.20
CA ARG A 248 -1.51 3.01 19.64
C ARG A 248 -0.99 2.79 21.05
N PHE A 249 0.20 3.30 21.38
CA PHE A 249 0.72 3.23 22.74
C PHE A 249 -0.23 3.91 23.72
N VAL A 250 -0.73 5.11 23.41
CA VAL A 250 -1.68 5.83 24.28
C VAL A 250 -2.96 5.01 24.50
N ALA A 251 -3.49 4.39 23.45
CA ALA A 251 -4.67 3.55 23.53
C ALA A 251 -4.47 2.28 24.37
N ILE A 252 -3.30 1.64 24.26
CA ILE A 252 -2.92 0.49 25.10
C ILE A 252 -2.72 0.94 26.55
N ALA A 253 -2.07 2.09 26.77
CA ALA A 253 -1.66 2.54 28.08
C ALA A 253 -2.81 3.05 28.96
N GLN A 254 -3.88 3.57 28.35
CA GLN A 254 -5.06 4.07 29.06
C GLN A 254 -4.70 5.02 30.22
N GLY A 255 -3.79 5.97 29.95
CA GLY A 255 -3.30 6.96 30.92
C GLY A 255 -2.08 6.54 31.75
N LYS A 256 -1.59 5.30 31.61
CA LYS A 256 -0.33 4.86 32.23
C LYS A 256 0.88 5.40 31.47
N THR A 257 2.02 5.53 32.17
CA THR A 257 3.31 5.87 31.55
C THR A 257 4.05 4.65 31.00
N GLN A 258 3.70 3.45 31.48
CA GLN A 258 4.27 2.18 31.04
C GLN A 258 3.16 1.13 30.87
N VAL A 259 3.36 0.23 29.92
CA VAL A 259 2.45 -0.87 29.60
C VAL A 259 3.08 -2.22 29.88
N SER A 260 2.23 -3.20 30.16
CA SER A 260 2.58 -4.60 30.31
C SER A 260 1.93 -5.44 29.22
N GLN A 261 2.32 -6.70 29.11
CA GLN A 261 1.66 -7.65 28.19
C GLN A 261 0.15 -7.79 28.46
N LYS A 262 -0.29 -7.60 29.71
CA LYS A 262 -1.72 -7.60 30.06
C LYS A 262 -2.48 -6.42 29.42
N ASP A 263 -1.84 -5.26 29.35
CA ASP A 263 -2.43 -4.07 28.74
C ASP A 263 -2.57 -4.26 27.22
N VAL A 264 -1.57 -4.85 26.56
CA VAL A 264 -1.66 -5.24 25.14
C VAL A 264 -2.77 -6.26 24.92
N LYS A 265 -2.92 -7.25 25.81
CA LYS A 265 -4.01 -8.23 25.74
C LYS A 265 -5.38 -7.55 25.82
N HIS A 266 -5.59 -6.64 26.76
CA HIS A 266 -6.85 -5.90 26.89
C HIS A 266 -7.14 -5.01 25.70
N PHE A 267 -6.10 -4.40 25.12
CA PHE A 267 -6.23 -3.67 23.86
C PHE A 267 -6.64 -4.60 22.72
N ALA A 268 -6.01 -5.77 22.57
CA ALA A 268 -6.37 -6.76 21.56
C ALA A 268 -7.82 -7.24 21.69
N GLU A 269 -8.30 -7.42 22.93
CA GLU A 269 -9.72 -7.74 23.20
C GLU A 269 -10.67 -6.62 22.75
N SER A 270 -10.23 -5.35 22.86
CA SER A 270 -11.00 -4.19 22.41
C SER A 270 -11.04 -4.08 20.88
N VAL A 271 -9.90 -4.31 20.22
CA VAL A 271 -9.83 -4.40 18.74
C VAL A 271 -10.74 -5.54 18.25
N PHE A 272 -10.65 -6.72 18.86
CA PHE A 272 -11.50 -7.85 18.50
C PHE A 272 -12.99 -7.50 18.61
N LYS A 273 -13.40 -6.91 19.74
CA LYS A 273 -14.80 -6.51 19.97
C LYS A 273 -15.31 -5.52 18.92
N TYR A 274 -14.46 -4.63 18.42
CA TYR A 274 -14.84 -3.69 17.36
C TYR A 274 -15.17 -4.42 16.05
N TRP A 275 -14.40 -5.45 15.71
CA TRP A 275 -14.55 -6.20 14.45
C TRP A 275 -15.57 -7.36 14.52
N ASP A 276 -15.86 -7.90 15.71
CA ASP A 276 -16.92 -8.88 15.97
C ASP A 276 -18.30 -8.19 16.03
N LYS A 277 -18.77 -7.67 14.88
CA LYS A 277 -19.97 -6.85 14.78
C LYS A 277 -21.25 -7.57 15.25
N ASN A 278 -21.33 -8.88 15.07
CA ASN A 278 -22.49 -9.70 15.45
C ASN A 278 -22.36 -10.30 16.88
N ASN A 279 -21.25 -10.04 17.58
CA ASN A 279 -20.93 -10.54 18.92
C ASN A 279 -20.99 -12.07 19.03
N ASN A 280 -20.61 -12.80 17.97
CA ASN A 280 -20.65 -14.26 17.95
C ASN A 280 -19.34 -14.91 18.44
N GLY A 281 -18.35 -14.10 18.83
CA GLY A 281 -17.04 -14.58 19.29
C GLY A 281 -16.06 -14.88 18.16
N LYS A 282 -16.38 -14.48 16.93
CA LYS A 282 -15.50 -14.55 15.74
C LYS A 282 -15.56 -13.24 14.96
N ILE A 283 -14.47 -12.94 14.26
CA ILE A 283 -14.51 -11.96 13.17
C ILE A 283 -14.71 -12.79 11.90
N GLU A 284 -15.75 -12.49 11.13
CA GLU A 284 -16.10 -13.16 9.88
C GLU A 284 -16.04 -12.14 8.75
N LEU A 285 -15.52 -12.55 7.59
CA LEU A 285 -15.51 -11.71 6.40
C LEU A 285 -16.88 -11.82 5.72
N ASP A 286 -17.43 -10.67 5.33
CA ASP A 286 -18.61 -10.63 4.46
C ASP A 286 -18.19 -11.20 3.09
N GLU A 287 -18.82 -12.30 2.66
CA GLU A 287 -18.63 -12.90 1.32
C GLU A 287 -19.11 -11.99 0.19
#